data_AF-A0A9N9XKC4-F1
#
_entry.id   AF-A0A9N9XKC4-F1
#
_cell.length_a   1.000
_cell.length_b   1.000
_cell.length_c   1.000
_cell.angle_alpha   90.00
_cell.angle_beta   90.00
_cell.angle_gamma   90.00
#
_symmetry.space_group_name_H-M   'P 1'
#
loop_
_entity.id
_entity.type
_entity.pdbx_description
1 polymer ?
#
loop_
_entity_poly.entity_id
_entity_poly.type
_entity_poly.pdbx_seq_one_letter_code
_entity_poly.pdbx_strand_id
1 'polypeptide(L)'
;MLKKLLKKWEEFKARRPDPNKNHPDDEKFLQEAMNNVGYYKLKEADDYKPSPDERETTVKKYKQVLDTRLKQYNLRHNFIKSVYDVRDLKYQAIDKLKEYREYLKELHEELPVSLHQFGPNIPNVDSNEFPEEKLKPHIILEEKEESIESGYILQEYVPEPTIFQRERQLLPQRTTYPKINSDNIFISDI
;
A
#
# COMPACT_ATOMS: atom_id res chain seq x y z
N MET A 1 -27.12 -4.10 -71.07
CA MET A 1 -27.22 -3.97 -69.60
C MET A 1 -26.98 -5.28 -68.84
N LEU A 2 -27.46 -6.43 -69.33
CA LEU A 2 -27.32 -7.75 -68.67
C LEU A 2 -25.88 -8.17 -68.30
N LYS A 3 -24.89 -7.95 -69.16
CA LYS A 3 -23.48 -8.30 -68.89
C LYS A 3 -22.89 -7.57 -67.68
N LYS A 4 -23.29 -6.32 -67.42
CA LYS A 4 -22.83 -5.55 -66.26
C LYS A 4 -23.43 -6.08 -64.95
N LEU A 5 -24.66 -6.59 -65.00
CA LEU A 5 -25.35 -7.16 -63.84
C LEU A 5 -24.76 -8.53 -63.46
N LEU A 6 -24.48 -9.37 -64.44
CA LEU A 6 -23.80 -10.66 -64.25
C LEU A 6 -22.41 -10.48 -63.63
N LYS A 7 -21.62 -9.52 -64.14
CA LYS A 7 -20.29 -9.23 -63.59
C LYS A 7 -20.36 -8.74 -62.14
N LYS A 8 -21.29 -7.82 -61.83
CA LYS A 8 -21.54 -7.37 -60.45
C LYS A 8 -22.02 -8.51 -59.55
N TRP A 9 -22.77 -9.47 -60.10
CA TRP A 9 -23.26 -10.64 -59.37
C TRP A 9 -22.15 -11.64 -59.07
N GLU A 10 -21.22 -11.86 -60.00
CA GLU A 10 -20.03 -12.68 -59.80
C GLU A 10 -19.08 -12.04 -58.78
N GLU A 11 -18.84 -10.73 -58.87
CA GLU A 11 -18.06 -9.97 -57.89
C GLU A 11 -18.70 -10.02 -56.50
N PHE A 12 -20.04 -9.97 -56.42
CA PHE A 12 -20.78 -10.12 -55.15
C PHE A 12 -20.69 -11.53 -54.58
N LYS A 13 -20.77 -12.57 -55.41
CA LYS A 13 -20.62 -13.97 -54.95
C LYS A 13 -19.21 -14.29 -54.49
N ALA A 14 -18.18 -13.73 -55.16
CA ALA A 14 -16.80 -13.91 -54.77
C ALA A 14 -16.45 -13.29 -53.41
N ARG A 15 -17.26 -12.33 -52.93
CA ARG A 15 -17.13 -11.71 -51.61
C ARG A 15 -17.89 -12.46 -50.50
N ARG A 16 -18.54 -13.59 -50.81
CA ARG A 16 -19.21 -14.38 -49.78
C ARG A 16 -18.14 -15.00 -48.87
N PRO A 17 -18.25 -14.85 -47.55
CA PRO A 17 -17.37 -15.56 -46.62
C PRO A 17 -17.54 -17.07 -46.80
N ASP A 18 -16.44 -17.80 -46.65
CA ASP A 18 -16.42 -19.26 -46.81
C ASP A 18 -17.27 -19.90 -45.70
N PRO A 19 -18.33 -20.67 -46.02
CA PRO A 19 -19.21 -21.26 -45.02
C PRO A 19 -18.50 -22.25 -44.09
N ASN A 20 -17.32 -22.77 -44.46
CA ASN A 20 -16.55 -23.71 -43.65
C ASN A 20 -15.45 -23.04 -42.82
N LYS A 21 -15.29 -21.71 -42.91
CA LYS A 21 -14.27 -20.98 -42.17
C LYS A 21 -14.91 -19.90 -41.31
N ASN A 22 -14.87 -20.12 -40.00
CA ASN A 22 -15.33 -19.13 -39.03
C ASN A 22 -14.45 -17.86 -39.10
N HIS A 23 -15.04 -16.74 -38.70
CA HIS A 23 -14.26 -15.52 -38.53
C HIS A 23 -13.25 -15.74 -37.38
N PRO A 24 -12.02 -15.20 -37.46
CA PRO A 24 -11.02 -15.36 -36.40
C PRO A 24 -11.50 -14.85 -35.03
N ASP A 25 -12.42 -13.87 -35.01
CA ASP A 25 -13.00 -13.39 -33.76
C ASP A 25 -14.03 -14.37 -33.17
N ASP A 26 -14.79 -15.08 -34.02
CA ASP A 26 -15.71 -16.13 -33.58
C ASP A 26 -14.95 -17.31 -32.98
N GLU A 27 -13.78 -17.66 -33.54
CA GLU A 27 -12.90 -18.69 -32.96
C GLU A 27 -12.37 -18.28 -31.57
N LYS A 28 -12.03 -17.01 -31.37
CA LYS A 28 -11.62 -16.49 -30.06
C LYS A 28 -12.77 -16.53 -29.05
N PHE A 29 -13.97 -16.09 -29.44
CA PHE A 29 -15.14 -16.16 -28.57
C PHE A 29 -15.50 -17.60 -28.21
N LEU A 30 -15.37 -18.54 -29.16
CA LEU A 30 -15.57 -19.95 -28.89
C LEU A 30 -14.55 -20.49 -27.88
N GLN A 31 -13.26 -20.16 -28.04
CA GLN A 31 -12.22 -20.56 -27.10
C GLN A 31 -12.44 -19.98 -25.70
N GLU A 32 -12.81 -18.70 -25.61
CA GLU A 32 -13.12 -18.05 -24.34
C GLU A 32 -14.35 -18.68 -23.66
N ALA A 33 -15.40 -18.96 -24.42
CA ALA A 33 -16.58 -19.66 -23.92
C ALA A 33 -16.25 -21.08 -23.44
N MET A 34 -15.40 -21.82 -24.17
CA MET A 34 -14.93 -23.14 -23.74
C MET A 34 -14.15 -23.09 -22.42
N ASN A 35 -13.29 -22.08 -22.25
CA ASN A 35 -12.47 -21.91 -21.05
C ASN A 35 -13.27 -21.46 -19.83
N ASN A 36 -14.27 -20.60 -20.02
CA ASN A 36 -15.03 -19.99 -18.92
C ASN A 36 -16.34 -20.72 -18.58
N VAL A 37 -17.04 -21.27 -19.58
CA VAL A 37 -18.43 -21.75 -19.45
C VAL A 37 -18.63 -23.19 -19.93
N GLY A 38 -17.87 -23.65 -20.93
CA GLY A 38 -18.39 -24.66 -21.86
C GLY A 38 -17.68 -26.01 -21.97
N TYR A 39 -16.48 -26.22 -21.39
CA TYR A 39 -15.78 -27.50 -21.52
C TYR A 39 -15.49 -28.15 -20.16
N TYR A 40 -16.56 -28.58 -19.48
CA TYR A 40 -16.44 -29.38 -18.27
C TYR A 40 -16.00 -30.80 -18.63
N LYS A 41 -14.69 -31.06 -18.68
CA LYS A 41 -14.21 -32.43 -18.47
C LYS A 41 -14.58 -32.80 -17.04
N LEU A 42 -15.64 -33.57 -16.87
CA LEU A 42 -16.07 -34.00 -15.54
C LEU A 42 -14.96 -34.85 -14.92
N LYS A 43 -14.64 -34.60 -13.65
CA LYS A 43 -13.61 -35.38 -12.93
C LYS A 43 -13.96 -36.87 -12.80
N GLU A 44 -15.24 -37.20 -12.98
CA GLU A 44 -15.79 -38.55 -12.94
C GLU A 44 -15.74 -39.28 -14.29
N ALA A 45 -15.44 -38.56 -15.38
CA ALA A 45 -15.37 -39.18 -16.70
C ALA A 45 -14.08 -40.00 -16.84
N ASP A 46 -14.17 -41.19 -17.45
CA ASP A 46 -13.04 -42.11 -17.62
C ASP A 46 -11.90 -41.54 -18.49
N ASP A 47 -12.22 -40.56 -19.34
CA ASP A 47 -11.27 -39.85 -20.21
C ASP A 47 -10.69 -38.57 -19.57
N TYR A 48 -11.07 -38.27 -18.32
CA TYR A 48 -10.56 -37.11 -17.59
C TYR A 48 -9.06 -37.25 -17.30
N LYS A 49 -8.25 -36.50 -18.06
CA LYS A 49 -6.83 -36.29 -17.78
C LYS A 49 -6.56 -34.80 -17.68
N PRO A 50 -6.26 -34.27 -16.49
CA PRO A 50 -5.94 -32.86 -16.33
C PRO A 50 -4.63 -32.54 -17.05
N SER A 51 -4.64 -31.44 -17.80
CA SER A 51 -3.45 -30.86 -18.40
C SER A 51 -2.39 -30.60 -17.31
N PRO A 52 -1.08 -30.69 -17.61
CA PRO A 52 -0.02 -30.29 -16.67
C PRO A 52 -0.26 -28.92 -16.00
N ASP A 53 -0.91 -27.99 -16.70
CA ASP A 53 -1.22 -26.65 -16.20
C ASP A 53 -2.41 -26.65 -15.22
N GLU A 54 -3.40 -27.51 -15.45
CA GLU A 54 -4.58 -27.71 -14.59
C GLU A 54 -4.27 -28.57 -13.36
N ARG A 55 -3.18 -29.32 -13.38
CA ARG A 55 -2.76 -30.13 -12.23
C ARG A 55 -2.36 -29.25 -11.07
N GLU A 56 -3.15 -29.30 -10.02
CA GLU A 56 -2.86 -28.66 -8.74
C GLU A 56 -1.86 -29.52 -7.96
N THR A 57 -0.59 -29.13 -7.99
CA THR A 57 0.48 -29.79 -7.24
C THR A 57 0.79 -29.03 -5.95
N THR A 58 1.34 -29.71 -4.96
CA THR A 58 1.78 -29.09 -3.70
C THR A 58 2.73 -27.91 -3.94
N VAL A 59 3.61 -28.02 -4.94
CA VAL A 59 4.55 -26.94 -5.32
C VAL A 59 3.81 -25.70 -5.84
N LYS A 60 2.80 -25.88 -6.72
CA LYS A 60 1.98 -24.76 -7.21
C LYS A 60 1.22 -24.08 -6.07
N LYS A 61 0.61 -24.86 -5.19
CA LYS A 61 -0.08 -24.31 -4.00
C LYS A 61 0.87 -23.60 -3.04
N TYR A 62 2.07 -24.15 -2.83
CA TYR A 62 3.09 -23.50 -2.00
C TYR A 62 3.51 -22.14 -2.58
N LYS A 63 3.75 -22.06 -3.90
CA LYS A 63 4.02 -20.78 -4.57
C LYS A 63 2.88 -19.78 -4.38
N GLN A 64 1.62 -20.21 -4.56
CA GLN A 64 0.45 -19.34 -4.33
C GLN A 64 0.39 -18.80 -2.89
N VAL A 65 0.75 -19.62 -1.89
CA VAL A 65 0.83 -19.18 -0.49
C VAL A 65 1.92 -18.12 -0.32
N LEU A 66 3.11 -18.33 -0.90
CA LEU A 66 4.19 -17.34 -0.84
C LEU A 66 3.79 -16.01 -1.52
N ASP A 67 3.22 -16.08 -2.71
CA ASP A 67 2.75 -14.91 -3.45
C ASP A 67 1.68 -14.14 -2.66
N THR A 68 0.78 -14.86 -1.98
CA THR A 68 -0.25 -14.26 -1.13
C THR A 68 0.35 -13.58 0.09
N ARG A 69 1.35 -14.19 0.74
CA ARG A 69 2.08 -13.59 1.86
C ARG A 69 2.80 -12.31 1.44
N LEU A 70 3.44 -12.32 0.27
CA LEU A 70 4.10 -11.13 -0.29
C LEU A 70 3.09 -10.01 -0.55
N LYS A 71 1.94 -10.33 -1.15
CA LYS A 71 0.85 -9.36 -1.36
C LYS A 71 0.35 -8.78 -0.04
N GLN A 72 0.13 -9.62 0.96
CA GLN A 72 -0.30 -9.17 2.29
C GLN A 72 0.73 -8.22 2.92
N TYR A 73 2.02 -8.56 2.85
CA TYR A 73 3.11 -7.70 3.33
C TYR A 73 3.08 -6.34 2.60
N ASN A 74 3.07 -6.35 1.27
CA ASN A 74 3.08 -5.12 0.47
C ASN A 74 1.88 -4.22 0.76
N LEU A 75 0.67 -4.80 0.88
CA LEU A 75 -0.54 -4.05 1.22
C LEU A 75 -0.40 -3.33 2.58
N ARG A 76 0.06 -4.07 3.60
CA ARG A 76 0.26 -3.50 4.94
C ARG A 76 1.35 -2.44 4.94
N HIS A 77 2.48 -2.73 4.29
CA HIS A 77 3.62 -1.82 4.21
C HIS A 77 3.24 -0.51 3.50
N ASN A 78 2.59 -0.60 2.34
CA ASN A 78 2.16 0.58 1.58
C ASN A 78 1.14 1.42 2.33
N PHE A 79 0.20 0.78 3.03
CA PHE A 79 -0.75 1.51 3.88
C PHE A 79 -0.03 2.27 5.00
N ILE A 80 0.82 1.58 5.76
CA ILE A 80 1.60 2.20 6.85
C ILE A 80 2.46 3.35 6.32
N LYS A 81 3.13 3.15 5.18
CA LYS A 81 3.91 4.19 4.52
C LYS A 81 3.05 5.40 4.15
N SER A 82 1.88 5.20 3.56
CA SER A 82 0.97 6.30 3.20
C SER A 82 0.51 7.10 4.43
N VAL A 83 0.24 6.43 5.56
CA VAL A 83 -0.12 7.10 6.82
C VAL A 83 1.04 7.96 7.32
N TYR A 84 2.27 7.43 7.24
CA TYR A 84 3.47 8.18 7.60
C TYR A 84 3.73 9.37 6.68
N ASP A 85 3.53 9.23 5.37
CA ASP A 85 3.72 10.31 4.40
C ASP A 85 2.72 11.46 4.67
N VAL A 86 1.45 11.14 4.97
CA VAL A 86 0.43 12.13 5.35
C VAL A 86 0.79 12.83 6.65
N ARG A 87 1.27 12.06 7.64
CA ARG A 87 1.74 12.61 8.91
C ARG A 87 2.87 13.61 8.69
N ASP A 88 3.90 13.22 7.93
CA ASP A 88 5.06 14.08 7.66
C ASP A 88 4.65 15.35 6.90
N LEU A 89 3.74 15.24 5.93
CA LEU A 89 3.19 16.40 5.21
C LEU A 89 2.44 17.37 6.14
N LYS A 90 1.65 16.85 7.09
CA LYS A 90 0.97 17.67 8.10
C LYS A 90 1.99 18.49 8.90
N TYR A 91 3.08 17.86 9.34
CA TYR A 91 4.11 18.54 10.13
C TYR A 91 4.87 19.60 9.31
N GLN A 92 5.24 19.28 8.07
CA GLN A 92 5.83 20.27 7.16
C GLN A 92 4.92 21.50 6.95
N ALA A 93 3.59 21.29 6.87
CA ALA A 93 2.65 22.39 6.77
C ALA A 93 2.57 23.22 8.06
N ILE A 94 2.62 22.59 9.23
CA ILE A 94 2.66 23.26 10.53
C ILE A 94 3.92 24.12 10.66
N ASP A 95 5.08 23.61 10.28
CA ASP A 95 6.33 24.37 10.39
C ASP A 95 6.35 25.58 9.46
N LYS A 96 5.88 25.44 8.22
CA LYS A 96 5.69 26.59 7.31
C LYS A 96 4.74 27.63 7.90
N LEU A 97 3.67 27.21 8.57
CA LEU A 97 2.78 28.15 9.25
C LEU A 97 3.48 28.88 10.41
N LYS A 98 4.38 28.22 11.14
CA LYS A 98 5.18 28.85 12.19
C LYS A 98 6.16 29.86 11.59
N GLU A 99 6.88 29.49 10.53
CA GLU A 99 7.80 30.38 9.80
C GLU A 99 7.07 31.64 9.30
N TYR A 100 5.90 31.49 8.67
CA TYR A 100 5.11 32.65 8.23
C TYR A 100 4.62 33.50 9.39
N ARG A 101 4.36 32.91 10.56
CA ARG A 101 3.94 33.66 11.74
C ARG A 101 5.08 34.46 12.34
N GLU A 102 6.29 33.92 12.35
CA GLU A 102 7.50 34.64 12.75
C GLU A 102 7.78 35.79 11.78
N TYR A 103 7.73 35.52 10.48
CA TYR A 103 7.89 36.55 9.45
C TYR A 103 6.84 37.66 9.57
N LEU A 104 5.56 37.32 9.81
CA LEU A 104 4.52 38.33 10.06
C LEU A 104 4.78 39.14 11.33
N LYS A 105 5.35 38.52 12.37
CA LYS A 105 5.70 39.21 13.60
C LYS A 105 6.81 40.24 13.35
N GLU A 106 7.83 39.88 12.59
CA GLU A 106 8.89 40.82 12.16
C GLU A 106 8.30 42.01 11.39
N LEU A 107 7.40 41.76 10.43
CA LEU A 107 6.73 42.84 9.69
C LEU A 107 5.85 43.73 10.58
N HIS A 108 5.20 43.16 11.59
CA HIS A 108 4.40 43.92 12.55
C HIS A 108 5.23 44.83 13.46
N GLU A 109 6.51 44.51 13.70
CA GLU A 109 7.39 45.40 14.47
C GLU A 109 7.68 46.71 13.72
N GLU A 110 7.64 46.69 12.38
CA GLU A 110 7.83 47.88 11.53
C GLU A 110 6.53 48.65 11.26
N LEU A 111 5.37 48.02 11.46
CA LEU A 111 4.06 48.58 11.11
C LEU A 111 3.28 49.08 12.34
N PRO A 112 2.46 50.13 12.19
CA PRO A 112 1.56 50.56 13.24
C PRO A 112 0.51 49.49 13.55
N VAL A 113 0.15 49.37 14.83
CA VAL A 113 -0.73 48.30 15.38
C VAL A 113 -2.08 48.18 14.66
N SER A 114 -2.59 49.28 14.11
CA SER A 114 -3.86 49.30 13.35
C SER A 114 -3.83 48.48 12.05
N LEU A 115 -2.64 48.17 11.53
CA LEU A 115 -2.44 47.39 10.30
C LEU A 115 -2.04 45.94 10.56
N HIS A 116 -1.92 45.53 11.83
CA HIS A 116 -1.53 44.17 12.19
C HIS A 116 -2.61 43.16 11.79
N GLN A 117 -2.20 42.10 11.09
CA GLN A 117 -3.07 41.01 10.67
C GLN A 117 -2.58 39.69 11.24
N PHE A 118 -3.47 38.98 11.95
CA PHE A 118 -3.13 37.68 12.52
C PHE A 118 -3.50 36.56 11.55
N GLY A 119 -2.57 35.61 11.38
CA GLY A 119 -2.80 34.39 10.62
C GLY A 119 -3.77 33.42 11.32
N PRO A 120 -4.12 32.31 10.64
CA PRO A 120 -4.95 31.27 11.22
C PRO A 120 -4.27 30.60 12.43
N ASN A 121 -5.09 29.97 13.29
CA ASN A 121 -4.56 29.24 14.44
C ASN A 121 -3.76 28.01 13.99
N ILE A 122 -2.59 27.80 14.58
CA ILE A 122 -1.72 26.66 14.28
C ILE A 122 -2.17 25.48 15.16
N PRO A 123 -2.50 24.31 14.57
CA PRO A 123 -2.95 23.16 15.34
C PRO A 123 -1.82 22.58 16.22
N ASN A 124 -2.19 22.04 17.39
CA ASN A 124 -1.24 21.38 18.28
C ASN A 124 -0.90 19.95 17.80
N VAL A 125 0.30 19.51 18.16
CA VAL A 125 0.86 18.19 17.89
C VAL A 125 0.37 17.21 18.96
N ASP A 126 -0.33 16.15 18.56
CA ASP A 126 -0.77 15.09 19.49
C ASP A 126 0.30 13.98 19.58
N SER A 127 0.74 13.66 20.80
CA SER A 127 1.69 12.58 21.07
C SER A 127 1.18 11.21 20.63
N ASN A 128 -0.13 11.01 20.52
CA ASN A 128 -0.70 9.75 20.01
C ASN A 128 -0.39 9.49 18.53
N GLU A 129 0.03 10.51 17.77
CA GLU A 129 0.41 10.37 16.36
C GLU A 129 1.76 9.64 16.18
N PHE A 130 2.53 9.46 17.26
CA PHE A 130 3.82 8.79 17.27
C PHE A 130 3.83 7.58 18.22
N PRO A 131 3.09 6.51 17.90
CA PRO A 131 3.09 5.29 18.73
C PRO A 131 4.49 4.68 18.91
N GLU A 132 5.42 4.94 17.98
CA GLU A 132 6.82 4.50 18.06
C GLU A 132 7.57 5.07 19.26
N GLU A 133 7.16 6.21 19.83
CA GLU A 133 7.85 6.77 20.99
C GLU A 133 7.69 5.91 22.23
N LYS A 134 6.56 5.21 22.33
CA LYS A 134 6.29 4.25 23.42
C LYS A 134 7.20 3.02 23.35
N LEU A 135 7.81 2.77 22.19
CA LEU A 135 8.71 1.64 21.96
C LEU A 135 10.19 1.99 22.16
N LYS A 136 10.52 3.25 22.47
CA LYS A 136 11.91 3.67 22.75
C LYS A 136 12.37 3.01 24.06
N PRO A 137 13.46 2.22 24.06
CA PRO A 137 13.96 1.58 25.27
C PRO A 137 14.46 2.65 26.25
N HIS A 138 13.95 2.61 27.48
CA HIS A 138 14.47 3.43 28.57
C HIS A 138 15.66 2.70 29.19
N ILE A 139 16.86 3.28 29.06
CA ILE A 139 18.03 2.79 29.78
C ILE A 139 17.88 3.26 31.23
N ILE A 140 17.39 2.38 32.09
CA ILE A 140 17.38 2.62 33.53
C ILE A 140 18.81 2.37 34.01
N LEU A 141 19.54 3.45 34.28
CA LEU A 141 20.76 3.36 35.06
C LEU A 141 20.33 3.14 36.51
N GLU A 142 20.83 2.09 37.15
CA GLU A 142 20.63 1.88 38.59
C GLU A 142 21.22 3.08 39.34
N GLU A 143 20.35 3.95 39.85
CA GLU A 143 20.74 4.81 40.96
C GLU A 143 21.07 3.88 42.12
N LYS A 144 22.33 3.99 42.56
CA LYS A 144 22.88 3.22 43.68
C LYS A 144 21.95 3.44 44.87
N GLU A 145 21.28 2.36 45.28
CA GLU A 145 20.25 2.32 46.29
C GLU A 145 20.68 3.06 47.57
N GLU A 146 19.91 4.06 47.98
CA GLU A 146 19.55 4.19 49.39
C GLU A 146 18.06 4.56 49.53
N SER A 147 17.30 3.55 49.94
CA SER A 147 15.98 3.63 50.61
C SER A 147 14.80 4.21 49.81
N ILE A 148 13.80 3.38 49.52
CA ILE A 148 12.51 3.36 50.25
C ILE A 148 11.64 2.21 49.69
N GLU A 149 10.99 1.54 50.63
CA GLU A 149 10.13 0.37 50.49
C GLU A 149 8.90 0.58 49.60
N SER A 150 8.40 -0.55 49.10
CA SER A 150 7.04 -0.80 48.62
C SER A 150 6.61 -0.24 47.25
N GLY A 151 6.66 -1.13 46.26
CA GLY A 151 5.93 -1.00 45.00
C GLY A 151 6.30 -2.16 44.09
N TYR A 152 5.46 -3.20 44.06
CA TYR A 152 5.64 -4.35 43.16
C TYR A 152 5.91 -3.87 41.72
N ILE A 153 7.13 -4.09 41.23
CA ILE A 153 7.43 -3.94 39.81
C ILE A 153 6.74 -5.12 39.12
N LEU A 154 5.64 -4.84 38.41
CA LEU A 154 5.05 -5.79 37.48
C LEU A 154 6.04 -5.96 36.32
N GLN A 155 6.98 -6.89 36.44
CA GLN A 155 7.75 -7.37 35.30
C GLN A 155 6.78 -8.15 34.40
N GLU A 156 6.33 -7.50 33.34
CA GLU A 156 5.63 -8.18 32.26
C GLU A 156 6.64 -9.07 31.53
N TYR A 157 6.57 -10.38 31.79
CA TYR A 157 7.35 -11.36 31.06
C TYR A 157 6.81 -11.45 29.63
N VAL A 158 7.55 -10.86 28.68
CA VAL A 158 7.27 -11.02 27.25
C VAL A 158 7.97 -12.31 26.78
N PRO A 159 7.24 -13.40 26.49
CA PRO A 159 7.85 -14.63 26.02
C PRO A 159 8.56 -14.41 24.68
N GLU A 160 9.68 -15.12 24.47
CA GLU A 160 10.39 -15.05 23.20
C GLU A 160 9.45 -15.41 22.03
N PRO A 161 9.43 -14.60 20.96
CA PRO A 161 8.52 -14.84 19.86
C PRO A 161 8.83 -16.18 19.18
N THR A 162 7.79 -16.99 18.99
CA THR A 162 7.88 -18.25 18.24
C THR A 162 8.46 -18.00 16.84
N ILE A 163 9.04 -19.01 16.17
CA ILE A 163 9.59 -18.86 14.81
C ILE A 163 8.56 -18.22 13.84
N PHE A 164 7.28 -18.60 13.97
CA PHE A 164 6.14 -17.99 13.25
C PHE A 164 5.84 -16.52 13.62
N GLN A 165 6.18 -16.10 14.84
CA GLN A 165 6.04 -14.73 15.32
C GLN A 165 7.24 -13.86 14.93
N ARG A 166 8.45 -14.44 14.79
CA ARG A 166 9.61 -13.77 14.21
C ARG A 166 9.41 -13.38 12.74
N GLU A 167 8.65 -14.17 12.00
CA GLU A 167 8.24 -13.83 10.62
C GLU A 167 7.19 -12.70 10.56
N ARG A 168 6.63 -12.27 11.70
CA ARG A 168 5.63 -11.20 11.78
C ARG A 168 6.28 -9.85 12.12
N GLN A 169 6.17 -8.94 11.16
CA GLN A 169 6.04 -7.50 11.36
C GLN A 169 7.25 -6.80 11.99
N LEU A 170 8.35 -6.78 11.24
CA LEU A 170 9.14 -5.56 11.26
C LEU A 170 8.27 -4.48 10.60
N LEU A 171 7.76 -3.54 11.38
CA LEU A 171 7.46 -2.22 10.84
C LEU A 171 8.72 -1.77 10.09
N PRO A 172 8.61 -1.12 8.93
CA PRO A 172 9.78 -0.46 8.37
C PRO A 172 10.37 0.41 9.48
N GLN A 173 11.57 0.06 9.93
CA GLN A 173 12.35 0.94 10.78
C GLN A 173 12.47 2.23 9.98
N ARG A 174 11.87 3.33 10.46
CA ARG A 174 12.11 4.63 9.86
C ARG A 174 13.63 4.81 9.91
N THR A 175 14.27 4.82 8.74
CA THR A 175 15.73 5.05 8.63
C THR A 175 16.08 6.47 9.06
N THR A 176 15.10 7.37 8.98
CA THR A 176 15.19 8.77 9.34
C THR A 176 13.95 9.15 10.15
N TYR A 177 14.17 9.58 11.39
CA TYR A 177 13.17 10.31 12.16
C TYR A 177 13.30 11.78 11.78
N PRO A 178 12.19 12.47 11.51
CA PRO A 178 12.26 13.90 11.25
C PRO A 178 12.77 14.56 12.54
N LYS A 179 13.91 15.26 12.42
CA LYS A 179 14.64 15.81 13.57
C LYS A 179 13.91 17.06 14.04
N ILE A 180 13.77 17.22 15.35
CA ILE A 180 13.09 18.37 15.94
C ILE A 180 14.15 19.22 16.64
N ASN A 181 14.21 20.53 16.38
CA ASN A 181 15.09 21.44 17.10
C ASN A 181 14.57 21.71 18.54
N SER A 182 15.37 22.34 19.39
CA SER A 182 14.97 22.80 20.74
C SER A 182 13.68 23.64 20.76
N ASP A 183 13.35 24.26 19.62
CA ASP A 183 12.16 25.11 19.45
C ASP A 183 10.94 24.36 18.87
N ASN A 184 10.96 23.02 18.88
CA ASN A 184 9.91 22.17 18.33
C ASN A 184 9.60 22.41 16.83
N ILE A 185 10.63 22.67 16.03
CA ILE A 185 10.55 22.86 14.57
C ILE A 185 11.16 21.64 13.89
N PHE A 186 10.50 21.05 12.87
CA PHE A 186 11.13 19.98 12.11
C PHE A 186 12.24 20.49 11.19
N ILE A 187 13.38 19.83 11.28
CA ILE A 187 14.53 20.05 10.42
C ILE A 187 14.37 19.08 9.24
N SER A 188 14.11 19.62 8.05
CA SER A 188 14.16 18.84 6.82
C SER A 188 15.62 18.48 6.50
N ASP A 189 15.94 17.20 6.34
CA ASP A 189 17.21 16.78 5.77
C ASP A 189 17.19 17.15 4.27
N ILE A 190 17.87 18.25 3.91
CA ILE A 190 18.19 18.62 2.51
C ILE A 190 19.34 17.74 2.02
#